data_AF-A0A212EUW2-F1
#
_entry.id   AF-A0A212EUW2-F1
#
_cell.length_a   1.000
_cell.length_b   1.000
_cell.length_c   1.000
_cell.angle_alpha   90.00
_cell.angle_beta   90.00
_cell.angle_gamma   90.00
#
_symmetry.space_group_name_H-M   'P 1'
#
loop_
_entity.id
_entity.type
_entity.pdbx_description
1 polymer ?
#
loop_
_entity_poly.entity_id
_entity_poly.type
_entity_poly.pdbx_seq_one_letter_code
_entity_poly.pdbx_strand_id
1 'polypeptide(L)'
;MWFSGKKFRRIRCENIDKVLAATNPNEDIVQMLKAKAPLVTYTINDGNILHMELEFEGKHLSHVFKLGEEQEMQKKDGSKVKITYRLEGDSILHQVIKMDERTAYFKREFKENGVVMTIKLDGTDLSATIHYALVN
;
A
#
# COMPACT_ATOMS: atom_id res chain seq x y z
N MET A 1 -7.57 12.64 -10.42
CA MET A 1 -6.34 11.92 -10.84
C MET A 1 -6.68 10.90 -11.91
N TRP A 2 -5.84 10.73 -12.93
CA TRP A 2 -6.14 9.87 -14.08
C TRP A 2 -6.19 8.37 -13.74
N PHE A 3 -5.51 7.94 -12.66
CA PHE A 3 -5.51 6.55 -12.19
C PHE A 3 -6.73 6.20 -11.31
N SER A 4 -7.53 7.19 -10.91
CA SER A 4 -8.62 7.01 -9.94
C SER A 4 -9.67 6.03 -10.48
N GLY A 5 -10.09 5.07 -9.66
CA GLY A 5 -11.08 4.03 -10.00
C GLY A 5 -10.56 2.93 -10.92
N LYS A 6 -9.31 3.01 -11.41
CA LYS A 6 -8.70 1.95 -12.22
C LYS A 6 -8.29 0.78 -11.32
N LYS A 7 -8.42 -0.44 -11.86
CA LYS A 7 -8.03 -1.68 -11.19
C LYS A 7 -6.62 -2.08 -11.61
N PHE A 8 -5.81 -2.47 -10.64
CA PHE A 8 -4.42 -2.89 -10.87
C PHE A 8 -4.18 -4.27 -10.30
N ARG A 9 -3.72 -5.21 -11.14
CA ARG A 9 -3.41 -6.58 -10.74
C ARG A 9 -1.93 -6.73 -10.50
N ARG A 10 -1.54 -7.28 -9.36
CA ARG A 10 -0.15 -7.60 -9.08
C ARG A 10 0.37 -8.68 -10.02
N ILE A 11 1.50 -8.40 -10.68
CA ILE A 11 2.14 -9.31 -11.63
C ILE A 11 3.50 -9.80 -11.15
N ARG A 12 4.17 -9.06 -10.26
CA ARG A 12 5.51 -9.41 -9.78
C ARG A 12 5.80 -8.77 -8.42
N CYS A 13 6.52 -9.50 -7.57
CA CYS A 13 7.08 -9.01 -6.30
C CYS A 13 8.58 -9.32 -6.24
N GLU A 14 9.34 -8.42 -5.66
CA GLU A 14 10.78 -8.56 -5.46
C GLU A 14 11.11 -8.22 -4.01
N ASN A 15 11.88 -9.07 -3.34
CA ASN A 15 12.40 -8.87 -1.97
C ASN A 15 11.35 -8.65 -0.87
N ILE A 16 10.06 -8.94 -1.13
CA ILE A 16 8.99 -8.72 -0.16
C ILE A 16 9.18 -9.56 1.13
N ASP A 17 9.68 -10.79 1.02
CA ASP A 17 9.91 -11.66 2.18
C ASP A 17 10.93 -11.07 3.18
N LYS A 18 11.95 -10.38 2.67
CA LYS A 18 12.97 -9.72 3.54
C LYS A 18 12.35 -8.56 4.33
N VAL A 19 11.49 -7.78 3.69
CA VAL A 19 10.75 -6.68 4.34
C VAL A 19 9.76 -7.23 5.37
N LEU A 20 9.08 -8.35 5.06
CA LEU A 20 8.14 -8.98 5.99
C LEU A 20 8.84 -9.55 7.22
N ALA A 21 9.95 -10.26 7.04
CA ALA A 21 10.74 -10.78 8.16
C ALA A 21 11.21 -9.66 9.12
N ALA A 22 11.43 -8.45 8.60
CA ALA A 22 11.90 -7.31 9.38
C ALA A 22 10.80 -6.52 10.09
N THR A 23 9.52 -6.69 9.72
CA THR A 23 8.40 -5.84 10.20
C THR A 23 7.40 -6.53 11.11
N ASN A 24 7.58 -7.84 11.34
CA ASN A 24 6.67 -8.68 12.11
C ASN A 24 5.18 -8.40 11.81
N PRO A 25 4.77 -8.49 10.52
CA PRO A 25 3.39 -8.22 10.11
C PRO A 25 2.41 -9.19 10.76
N ASN A 26 1.15 -8.77 10.91
CA ASN A 26 0.09 -9.71 11.25
C ASN A 26 -0.18 -10.69 10.09
N GLU A 27 -0.84 -11.80 10.39
CA GLU A 27 -1.08 -12.88 9.42
C GLU A 27 -1.91 -12.41 8.21
N ASP A 28 -2.87 -11.52 8.41
CA ASP A 28 -3.69 -10.94 7.33
C ASP A 28 -2.82 -10.17 6.30
N ILE A 29 -1.83 -9.39 6.76
CA ILE A 29 -0.88 -8.67 5.90
C ILE A 29 0.06 -9.66 5.18
N VAL A 30 0.50 -10.73 5.86
CA VAL A 30 1.32 -11.77 5.24
C VAL A 30 0.55 -12.46 4.12
N GLN A 31 -0.69 -12.86 4.37
CA GLN A 31 -1.56 -13.47 3.37
C GLN A 31 -1.77 -12.54 2.18
N MET A 32 -2.14 -11.29 2.41
CA MET A 32 -2.27 -10.28 1.34
C MET A 32 -0.99 -10.17 0.50
N LEU A 33 0.18 -10.05 1.14
CA LEU A 33 1.44 -9.85 0.44
C LEU A 33 1.95 -11.12 -0.24
N LYS A 34 1.49 -12.31 0.15
CA LYS A 34 1.80 -13.58 -0.52
C LYS A 34 0.72 -14.05 -1.51
N ALA A 35 -0.48 -13.49 -1.45
CA ALA A 35 -1.62 -13.88 -2.29
C ALA A 35 -1.30 -13.83 -3.78
N LYS A 36 -1.77 -14.82 -4.54
CA LYS A 36 -1.53 -14.81 -6.00
C LYS A 36 -2.34 -13.69 -6.65
N ALA A 37 -1.65 -12.72 -7.26
CA ALA A 37 -2.23 -11.66 -8.09
C ALA A 37 -3.41 -10.86 -7.47
N PRO A 38 -3.25 -10.24 -6.28
CA PRO A 38 -4.25 -9.33 -5.71
C PRO A 38 -4.60 -8.20 -6.69
N LEU A 39 -5.87 -7.80 -6.66
CA LEU A 39 -6.40 -6.64 -7.36
C LEU A 39 -6.51 -5.48 -6.38
N VAL A 40 -6.02 -4.31 -6.77
CA VAL A 40 -6.12 -3.09 -5.97
C VAL A 40 -6.72 -1.96 -6.80
N THR A 41 -7.61 -1.20 -6.17
CA THR A 41 -8.23 0.00 -6.73
C THR A 41 -7.94 1.18 -5.82
N TYR A 42 -7.60 2.33 -6.41
CA TYR A 42 -7.44 3.59 -5.69
C TYR A 42 -8.43 4.59 -6.26
N THR A 43 -9.34 5.10 -5.42
CA THR A 43 -10.34 6.08 -5.82
C THR A 43 -10.16 7.34 -4.98
N ILE A 44 -10.02 8.50 -5.63
CA ILE A 44 -9.93 9.79 -4.96
C ILE A 44 -11.28 10.49 -5.08
N ASN A 45 -11.99 10.60 -3.95
CA ASN A 45 -13.27 11.29 -3.81
C ASN A 45 -13.04 12.68 -3.19
N ASP A 46 -13.91 13.64 -3.54
CA ASP A 46 -13.96 14.99 -2.95
C ASP A 46 -12.60 15.72 -2.89
N GLY A 47 -11.69 15.38 -3.82
CA GLY A 47 -10.34 15.95 -3.96
C GLY A 47 -9.32 15.52 -2.88
N ASN A 48 -9.74 15.00 -1.73
CA ASN A 48 -8.84 14.67 -0.62
C ASN A 48 -9.14 13.34 0.10
N ILE A 49 -10.17 12.59 -0.27
CA ILE A 49 -10.47 11.30 0.36
C ILE A 49 -9.98 10.18 -0.55
N LEU A 50 -9.02 9.40 -0.07
CA LEU A 50 -8.55 8.17 -0.70
C LEU A 50 -9.37 6.98 -0.21
N HIS A 51 -10.07 6.33 -1.13
CA HIS A 51 -10.64 5.00 -0.95
C HIS A 51 -9.72 3.98 -1.61
N MET A 52 -9.24 3.02 -0.83
CA MET A 52 -8.46 1.89 -1.32
C MET A 52 -9.29 0.62 -1.17
N GLU A 53 -9.45 -0.11 -2.26
CA GLU A 53 -10.07 -1.43 -2.26
C GLU A 53 -9.05 -2.46 -2.68
N LEU A 54 -9.09 -3.61 -2.02
CA LEU A 54 -8.17 -4.71 -2.25
C LEU A 54 -8.95 -6.02 -2.26
N GLU A 55 -8.83 -6.75 -3.37
CA GLU A 55 -9.45 -8.06 -3.56
C GLU A 55 -8.36 -9.12 -3.72
N PHE A 56 -8.42 -10.18 -2.92
CA PHE A 56 -7.50 -11.32 -2.99
C PHE A 56 -8.11 -12.56 -2.39
N GLU A 57 -7.96 -13.72 -3.04
CA GLU A 57 -8.38 -15.03 -2.50
C GLU A 57 -9.83 -15.06 -1.96
N GLY A 58 -10.75 -14.36 -2.62
CA GLY A 58 -12.16 -14.24 -2.20
C GLY A 58 -12.41 -13.29 -1.02
N LYS A 59 -11.38 -12.66 -0.47
CA LYS A 59 -11.49 -11.59 0.52
C LYS A 59 -11.52 -10.23 -0.17
N HIS A 60 -12.29 -9.31 0.42
CA HIS A 60 -12.33 -7.91 0.03
C HIS A 60 -12.05 -7.05 1.26
N LEU A 61 -11.06 -6.16 1.15
CA LEU A 61 -10.71 -5.18 2.16
C LEU A 61 -10.88 -3.78 1.57
N SER A 62 -11.49 -2.89 2.33
CA SER A 62 -11.62 -1.48 1.96
C SER A 62 -11.09 -0.60 3.09
N HIS A 63 -10.41 0.48 2.69
CA HIS A 63 -9.92 1.48 3.62
C HIS A 63 -10.16 2.88 3.07
N VAL A 64 -10.56 3.80 3.95
CA VAL A 64 -10.80 5.20 3.63
C VAL A 64 -9.85 6.06 4.46
N PHE A 65 -9.12 6.96 3.79
CA PHE A 65 -8.16 7.86 4.42
C PHE A 65 -8.30 9.26 3.85
N LYS A 66 -8.11 10.27 4.70
CA LYS A 66 -7.96 11.65 4.23
C LYS A 66 -6.49 11.92 3.90
N LEU A 67 -6.24 12.42 2.70
CA LEU A 67 -4.91 12.76 2.24
C LEU A 67 -4.32 13.91 3.07
N GLY A 68 -3.04 13.78 3.42
CA GLY A 68 -2.30 14.77 4.21
C GLY A 68 -2.50 14.65 5.72
N GLU A 69 -3.45 13.84 6.19
CA GLU A 69 -3.73 13.65 7.61
C GLU A 69 -3.12 12.34 8.13
N GLU A 70 -2.55 12.39 9.33
CA GLU A 70 -2.08 11.20 10.05
C GLU A 70 -3.26 10.54 10.75
N GLN A 71 -3.48 9.26 10.47
CA GLN A 71 -4.53 8.46 11.08
C GLN A 71 -3.91 7.37 11.95
N GLU A 72 -4.29 7.33 13.22
CA GLU A 72 -3.89 6.26 14.14
C GLU A 72 -4.85 5.07 14.01
N MET A 73 -4.30 3.86 13.89
CA MET A 73 -5.04 2.62 13.88
C MET A 73 -4.48 1.70 14.97
N GLN A 74 -5.38 1.13 15.77
CA GLN A 74 -5.02 0.09 16.73
C GLN A 74 -5.15 -1.28 16.06
N LYS A 75 -4.07 -2.07 16.12
CA LYS A 75 -4.09 -3.47 15.68
C LYS A 75 -4.78 -4.34 16.73
N LYS A 76 -5.16 -5.56 16.33
CA LYS A 76 -5.78 -6.57 17.22
C LYS A 76 -4.89 -6.94 18.43
N ASP A 77 -3.56 -6.85 18.27
CA ASP A 77 -2.59 -7.12 19.34
C ASP A 77 -2.41 -5.95 20.33
N GLY A 78 -3.17 -4.86 20.15
CA GLY A 78 -3.10 -3.66 20.97
C GLY A 78 -2.06 -2.64 20.53
N SER A 79 -1.12 -3.01 19.64
CA SER A 79 -0.13 -2.08 19.08
C SER A 79 -0.78 -1.03 18.20
N LYS A 80 -0.17 0.15 18.12
CA LYS A 80 -0.67 1.27 17.33
C LYS A 80 0.20 1.49 16.10
N VAL A 81 -0.43 1.88 15.00
CA VAL A 81 0.26 2.35 13.80
C VAL A 81 -0.32 3.68 13.38
N LYS A 82 0.53 4.55 12.88
CA LYS A 82 0.14 5.83 12.30
C LYS A 82 0.36 5.78 10.80
N ILE A 83 -0.68 6.07 10.04
CA ILE A 83 -0.66 6.00 8.59
C ILE A 83 -0.95 7.37 8.02
N THR A 84 -0.15 7.81 7.06
CA THR A 84 -0.38 9.05 6.30
C THR A 84 -0.26 8.76 4.81
N TYR A 85 -1.22 9.25 4.03
CA TYR A 85 -1.14 9.24 2.57
C TYR A 85 -0.94 10.65 2.04
N ARG A 86 -0.11 10.82 1.02
CA ARG A 86 0.09 12.09 0.32
C ARG A 86 0.23 11.86 -1.17
N LEU A 87 -0.42 12.70 -1.96
CA LEU A 87 -0.18 12.76 -3.41
C LEU A 87 0.94 13.76 -3.71
N GLU A 88 1.85 13.35 -4.58
CA GLU A 88 2.84 14.20 -5.23
C GLU A 88 2.47 14.27 -6.72
N GLY A 89 2.09 15.46 -7.18
CA GLY A 89 1.53 15.64 -8.50
C GLY A 89 0.24 14.83 -8.70
N ASP A 90 0.11 14.22 -9.88
CA ASP A 90 -1.08 13.48 -10.31
C ASP A 90 -0.89 11.95 -10.41
N SER A 91 0.32 11.48 -10.10
CA SER A 91 0.80 10.14 -10.48
C SER A 91 1.66 9.46 -9.42
N ILE A 92 1.98 10.13 -8.31
CA ILE A 92 2.74 9.51 -7.21
C ILE A 92 1.91 9.55 -5.93
N LEU A 93 1.65 8.37 -5.36
CA LEU A 93 1.03 8.23 -4.04
C LEU A 93 2.07 7.74 -3.04
N HIS A 94 2.38 8.60 -2.07
CA HIS A 94 3.17 8.27 -0.91
C HIS A 94 2.29 7.76 0.21
N GLN A 95 2.80 6.75 0.91
CA GLN A 95 2.23 6.25 2.14
C GLN A 95 3.37 6.08 3.16
N VAL A 96 3.17 6.62 4.35
CA VAL A 96 4.08 6.45 5.48
C VAL A 96 3.33 5.66 6.54
N ILE A 97 3.93 4.57 7.01
CA ILE A 97 3.44 3.81 8.15
C ILE A 97 4.48 3.91 9.25
N LYS A 98 4.16 4.62 10.33
CA LYS A 98 4.98 4.65 11.55
C LYS A 98 4.46 3.59 12.51
N MET A 99 5.35 2.71 12.90
CA MET A 99 5.19 1.68 13.94
C MET A 99 6.11 2.07 15.11
N ASP A 100 5.96 1.44 16.27
CA ASP A 100 6.68 1.82 17.50
C ASP A 100 8.18 2.09 17.30
N GLU A 101 8.90 1.14 16.69
CA GLU A 101 10.36 1.25 16.50
C GLU A 101 10.79 1.44 15.04
N ARG A 102 9.84 1.48 14.09
CA ARG A 102 10.17 1.48 12.65
C ARG A 102 9.20 2.31 11.82
N THR A 103 9.72 2.94 10.79
CA THR A 103 8.91 3.60 9.75
C THR A 103 9.06 2.86 8.43
N ALA A 104 7.94 2.59 7.76
CA ALA A 104 7.92 2.05 6.42
C ALA A 104 7.40 3.11 5.44
N TYR A 105 8.15 3.31 4.35
CA TYR A 105 7.82 4.24 3.28
C TYR A 105 7.38 3.47 2.05
N PHE A 106 6.21 3.79 1.55
CA PHE A 106 5.62 3.22 0.35
C PHE A 106 5.49 4.33 -0.68
N LYS A 107 6.04 4.12 -1.88
CA LYS A 107 5.88 5.02 -3.03
C LYS A 107 5.24 4.25 -4.16
N ARG A 108 4.06 4.68 -4.61
CA ARG A 108 3.38 4.12 -5.79
C ARG A 108 3.49 5.11 -6.93
N GLU A 109 4.10 4.66 -8.02
CA GLU A 109 4.26 5.43 -9.26
C GLU A 109 3.31 4.86 -10.31
N PHE A 110 2.26 5.62 -10.62
CA PHE A 110 1.26 5.27 -11.62
C PHE A 110 1.77 5.65 -13.01
N LYS A 111 1.69 4.71 -13.95
CA LYS A 111 2.07 4.87 -15.37
C LYS A 111 0.96 4.30 -16.24
N GLU A 112 0.89 4.69 -17.51
CA GLU A 112 -0.19 4.27 -18.43
C GLU A 112 -0.48 2.76 -18.40
N ASN A 113 0.56 1.93 -18.29
CA ASN A 113 0.47 0.48 -18.34
C ASN A 113 0.37 -0.22 -16.96
N GLY A 114 0.43 0.53 -15.84
CA GLY A 114 0.42 -0.08 -14.52
C GLY A 114 1.00 0.77 -13.40
N VAL A 115 1.41 0.11 -12.31
CA VAL A 115 1.92 0.76 -11.10
C VAL A 115 3.18 0.05 -10.63
N VAL A 116 4.19 0.83 -10.25
CA VAL A 116 5.34 0.33 -9.51
C VAL A 116 5.24 0.84 -8.08
N MET A 117 5.16 -0.08 -7.12
CA MET A 117 5.21 0.23 -5.70
C MET A 117 6.58 -0.13 -5.14
N THR A 118 7.26 0.84 -4.55
CA THR A 118 8.50 0.63 -3.80
C THR A 118 8.21 0.74 -2.31
N ILE A 119 8.73 -0.20 -1.52
CA ILE A 119 8.66 -0.22 -0.07
C ILE A 119 10.09 -0.09 0.46
N LYS A 120 10.32 0.82 1.41
CA LYS A 120 11.60 0.99 2.11
C LYS A 120 11.37 1.00 3.62
N LEU A 121 12.25 0.35 4.36
CA LEU A 121 12.24 0.39 5.83
C LEU A 121 13.30 1.35 6.33
N ASP A 122 12.88 2.29 7.16
CA ASP A 122 13.76 3.29 7.76
C ASP A 122 14.86 2.64 8.62
N GLY A 123 16.05 3.24 8.61
CA GLY A 123 17.21 2.72 9.34
C GLY A 123 17.78 1.41 8.82
N THR A 124 17.38 0.94 7.62
CA THR A 124 17.91 -0.27 6.99
C THR A 124 18.08 -0.08 5.48
N ASP A 125 18.90 -0.94 4.86
CA ASP A 125 18.99 -1.01 3.38
C ASP A 125 17.90 -1.91 2.75
N LEU A 126 16.91 -2.34 3.54
CA LEU A 126 15.86 -3.23 3.06
C LEU A 126 14.84 -2.47 2.21
N SER A 127 14.61 -3.01 1.00
CA SER A 127 13.57 -2.54 0.10
C SER A 127 12.91 -3.69 -0.65
N ALA A 128 11.66 -3.47 -1.04
CA ALA A 128 10.89 -4.37 -1.88
C ALA A 128 10.21 -3.59 -3.01
N THR A 129 10.05 -4.24 -4.15
CA THR A 129 9.38 -3.66 -5.32
C THR A 129 8.24 -4.57 -5.75
N ILE A 130 7.06 -3.98 -5.95
CA ILE A 130 5.87 -4.69 -6.41
C ILE A 130 5.38 -4.03 -7.69
N HIS A 131 5.19 -4.84 -8.72
CA HIS A 131 4.71 -4.40 -10.02
C HIS A 131 3.26 -4.84 -10.21
N TYR A 132 2.45 -3.91 -10.68
CA TYR A 132 1.05 -4.13 -11.02
C TYR A 132 0.79 -3.75 -12.48
N ALA A 133 -0.01 -4.55 -13.18
CA ALA A 133 -0.54 -4.22 -14.49
C ALA A 133 -1.94 -3.60 -14.36
N LEU A 134 -2.24 -2.63 -15.22
CA LEU A 134 -3.62 -2.15 -15.37
C LEU A 134 -4.52 -3.29 -15.85
N VAL A 135 -5.72 -3.37 -15.28
CA VAL A 135 -6.78 -4.28 -15.71
C VAL A 135 -7.84 -3.48 -16.43
N ASN A 136 -8.11 -3.84 -17.68
CA ASN A 136 -9.19 -3.30 -18.48
C ASN A 136 -10.53 -3.95 -18.11
#